data_AF-G9PJ39-F1
#
_entry.id   AF-G9PJ39-F1
#
_cell.length_a   1.000
_cell.length_b   1.000
_cell.length_c   1.000
_cell.angle_alpha   90.00
_cell.angle_beta   90.00
_cell.angle_gamma   90.00
#
_symmetry.space_group_name_H-M   'P 1'
#
loop_
_entity.id
_entity.type
_entity.pdbx_description
1 polymer ?
#
loop_
_entity_poly.entity_id
_entity_poly.type
_entity_poly.pdbx_seq_one_letter_code
_entity_poly.pdbx_strand_id
1 'polypeptide(L)'
;MESISDGSGVGSDVASKSPQLDVLLTGYAAQRADCSAIYGASTNMLGFIVGTMGFVAILVGDPGRVPPIWLALAAMLPWGMLSYHSLIVGMNAGHSYVCEVYEQLIAEAAPEGLIYHDKGKKDKIILGVTVGERFLDPRRASISRSAASFFAFFASLFLPILYSVSILSGLWDRSWGWFVFAATFASLGFIIVLVNDVKNLVRPEVKEIDELLTSFR
;
A
#
# COMPACT_ATOMS: atom_id res chain seq x y z
N MET A 1 -64.18 7.18 17.40
CA MET A 1 -63.30 8.16 16.75
C MET A 1 -62.56 8.86 17.86
N GLU A 2 -61.40 8.31 18.25
CA GLU A 2 -60.51 8.91 19.23
C GLU A 2 -59.32 9.52 18.49
N SER A 3 -59.02 10.76 18.85
CA SER A 3 -58.03 11.63 18.23
C SER A 3 -56.61 11.22 18.61
N ILE A 4 -55.75 11.11 17.62
CA ILE A 4 -54.29 10.96 17.76
C ILE A 4 -53.76 12.27 18.38
N SER A 5 -53.22 12.16 19.59
CA SER A 5 -52.44 13.22 20.24
C SER A 5 -50.97 13.03 19.87
N ASP A 6 -50.41 14.05 19.23
CA ASP A 6 -48.99 14.17 18.86
C ASP A 6 -48.08 14.02 20.09
N GLY A 7 -47.46 12.85 20.22
CA GLY A 7 -46.31 12.62 21.08
C GLY A 7 -45.03 13.13 20.40
N SER A 8 -44.92 14.44 20.24
CA SER A 8 -43.64 15.10 19.96
C SER A 8 -42.77 15.02 21.21
N GLY A 9 -41.76 14.14 21.20
CA GLY A 9 -40.86 14.04 22.35
C GLY A 9 -39.95 12.82 22.41
N VAL A 10 -39.68 12.15 21.29
CA VAL A 10 -38.67 11.09 21.24
C VAL A 10 -37.82 11.28 19.99
N GLY A 11 -36.61 11.80 20.16
CA GLY A 11 -35.55 11.68 19.15
C GLY A 11 -34.74 12.93 18.83
N SER A 12 -35.06 14.12 19.35
CA SER A 12 -34.21 15.31 19.11
C SER A 12 -32.88 15.29 19.88
N ASP A 13 -32.72 14.39 20.86
CA ASP A 13 -31.49 14.27 21.65
C ASP A 13 -30.41 13.42 20.98
N VAL A 14 -30.66 12.87 19.78
CA VAL A 14 -29.65 12.11 19.00
C VAL A 14 -28.81 13.04 18.10
N ALA A 15 -29.24 14.28 17.88
CA ALA A 15 -28.60 15.23 16.96
C ALA A 15 -27.51 16.11 17.59
N SER A 16 -27.15 15.90 18.86
CA SER A 16 -26.10 16.66 19.57
C SER A 16 -24.75 15.93 19.64
N LYS A 17 -24.56 14.84 18.89
CA LYS A 17 -23.24 14.23 18.67
C LYS A 17 -22.37 15.13 17.78
N SER A 18 -21.91 16.21 18.42
CA SER A 18 -20.74 17.05 18.18
C SER A 18 -20.31 17.29 16.72
N PRO A 19 -20.21 18.56 16.26
CA PRO A 19 -19.49 18.92 15.03
C PRO A 19 -18.08 18.32 14.92
N GLN A 20 -17.45 17.97 16.04
CA GLN A 20 -16.16 17.28 16.06
C GLN A 20 -16.27 15.83 15.60
N LEU A 21 -17.39 15.13 15.88
CA LEU A 21 -17.63 13.77 15.39
C LEU A 21 -17.84 13.77 13.86
N ASP A 22 -18.56 14.75 13.33
CA ASP A 22 -18.74 14.90 11.88
C ASP A 22 -17.40 15.19 11.16
N VAL A 23 -16.53 16.00 11.77
CA VAL A 23 -15.17 16.23 11.25
C VAL A 23 -14.33 14.95 11.31
N LEU A 24 -14.40 14.18 12.40
CA LEU A 24 -13.69 12.89 12.53
C LEU A 24 -14.17 11.87 11.49
N LEU A 25 -15.49 11.73 11.30
CA LEU A 25 -16.08 10.81 10.31
C LEU A 25 -15.71 11.21 8.87
N THR A 26 -15.74 12.52 8.58
CA THR A 26 -15.35 13.04 7.27
C THR A 26 -13.86 12.83 7.01
N GLY A 27 -13.01 13.11 8.00
CA GLY A 27 -11.56 12.86 7.94
C GLY A 27 -11.23 11.38 7.74
N TYR A 28 -11.90 10.50 8.48
CA TYR A 28 -11.79 9.05 8.32
C TYR A 28 -12.21 8.57 6.92
N ALA A 29 -13.33 9.06 6.39
CA ALA A 29 -13.81 8.69 5.07
C ALA A 29 -12.84 9.13 3.95
N ALA A 30 -12.30 10.35 4.05
CA ALA A 30 -11.30 10.86 3.12
C ALA A 30 -10.02 10.01 3.14
N GLN A 31 -9.51 9.69 4.32
CA GLN A 31 -8.31 8.85 4.49
C GLN A 31 -8.50 7.44 3.91
N ARG A 32 -9.68 6.83 4.11
CA ARG A 32 -10.02 5.54 3.50
C ARG A 32 -10.09 5.60 1.98
N ALA A 33 -10.61 6.70 1.42
CA ALA A 33 -10.64 6.90 -0.02
C ALA A 33 -9.22 7.03 -0.59
N ASP A 34 -8.35 7.78 0.07
CA ASP A 34 -6.94 7.93 -0.31
C ASP A 34 -6.20 6.60 -0.27
N CYS A 35 -6.34 5.80 0.81
CA CYS A 35 -5.76 4.45 0.89
C CYS A 35 -6.19 3.55 -0.27
N SER A 36 -7.48 3.61 -0.66
CA SER A 36 -8.01 2.83 -1.78
C SER A 36 -7.44 3.29 -3.13
N ALA A 37 -7.37 4.60 -3.35
CA ALA A 37 -6.78 5.18 -4.56
C ALA A 37 -5.30 4.84 -4.69
N ILE A 38 -4.55 4.94 -3.58
CA ILE A 38 -3.14 4.59 -3.49
C ILE A 38 -2.92 3.10 -3.80
N TYR A 39 -3.72 2.21 -3.20
CA TYR A 39 -3.66 0.78 -3.48
C TYR A 39 -3.92 0.45 -4.96
N GLY A 40 -4.92 1.11 -5.57
CA GLY A 40 -5.21 0.99 -7.00
C GLY A 40 -4.05 1.44 -7.89
N ALA A 41 -3.46 2.60 -7.59
CA ALA A 41 -2.29 3.11 -8.31
C ALA A 41 -1.09 2.16 -8.19
N SER A 42 -0.83 1.63 -6.99
CA SER A 42 0.23 0.66 -6.70
C SER A 42 0.08 -0.61 -7.53
N THR A 43 -1.15 -1.17 -7.56
CA THR A 43 -1.47 -2.40 -8.30
C THR A 43 -1.33 -2.21 -9.81
N ASN A 44 -1.84 -1.10 -10.33
CA ASN A 44 -1.71 -0.75 -11.76
C ASN A 44 -0.24 -0.62 -12.16
N MET A 45 0.59 -0.04 -11.29
CA MET A 45 2.01 0.12 -11.56
C MET A 45 2.76 -1.21 -11.60
N LEU A 46 2.47 -2.13 -10.67
CA LEU A 46 2.99 -3.50 -10.74
C LEU A 46 2.54 -4.21 -12.02
N GLY A 47 1.27 -4.09 -12.38
CA GLY A 47 0.73 -4.63 -13.63
C GLY A 47 1.43 -4.06 -14.86
N PHE A 48 1.74 -2.77 -14.86
CA PHE A 48 2.50 -2.13 -15.93
C PHE A 48 3.94 -2.62 -16.00
N ILE A 49 4.64 -2.79 -14.86
CA ILE A 49 6.01 -3.34 -14.82
C ILE A 49 6.02 -4.75 -15.42
N VAL A 50 5.15 -5.63 -14.95
CA VAL A 50 5.07 -7.01 -15.45
C VAL A 50 4.67 -7.04 -16.93
N GLY A 51 3.72 -6.20 -17.33
CA GLY A 51 3.27 -6.08 -18.71
C GLY A 51 4.36 -5.59 -19.65
N THR A 52 5.11 -4.56 -19.27
CA THR A 52 6.25 -4.05 -20.07
C THR A 52 7.38 -5.06 -20.13
N MET A 53 7.72 -5.72 -19.03
CA MET A 53 8.71 -6.81 -19.02
C MET A 53 8.33 -7.94 -19.97
N GLY A 54 7.07 -8.39 -19.94
CA GLY A 54 6.54 -9.41 -20.84
C GLY A 54 6.55 -8.97 -22.31
N PHE A 55 6.13 -7.73 -22.58
CA PHE A 55 6.13 -7.16 -23.92
C PHE A 55 7.54 -7.06 -24.51
N VAL A 56 8.50 -6.58 -23.72
CA VAL A 56 9.92 -6.51 -24.12
C VAL A 56 10.47 -7.92 -24.35
N ALA A 57 10.19 -8.89 -23.47
CA ALA A 57 10.65 -10.26 -23.66
C ALA A 57 10.11 -10.92 -24.95
N ILE A 58 8.86 -10.62 -25.34
CA ILE A 58 8.25 -11.17 -26.55
C ILE A 58 8.75 -10.45 -27.81
N LEU A 59 8.81 -9.12 -27.83
CA LEU A 59 9.18 -8.37 -29.03
C LEU A 59 10.68 -8.30 -29.28
N VAL A 60 11.49 -8.35 -28.23
CA VAL A 60 12.95 -8.27 -28.31
C VAL A 60 13.58 -9.66 -28.46
N GLY A 61 12.83 -10.64 -28.96
CA GLY A 61 13.30 -12.02 -29.18
C GLY A 61 14.64 -12.17 -29.91
N ASP A 62 15.10 -11.11 -30.60
CA ASP A 62 16.49 -10.90 -30.98
C ASP A 62 16.99 -9.52 -30.48
N PRO A 63 17.71 -9.44 -29.33
CA PRO A 63 18.22 -8.19 -28.79
C PRO A 63 19.18 -7.48 -29.75
N GLY A 64 19.80 -8.19 -30.70
CA GLY A 64 20.68 -7.64 -31.72
C GLY A 64 20.02 -6.60 -32.65
N ARG A 65 18.69 -6.60 -32.75
CA ARG A 65 17.93 -5.66 -33.60
C ARG A 65 17.53 -4.36 -32.90
N VAL A 66 17.60 -4.32 -31.59
CA VAL A 66 17.20 -3.15 -30.79
C VAL A 66 18.40 -2.22 -30.58
N PRO A 67 18.29 -0.90 -30.75
CA PRO A 67 19.40 0.00 -30.45
C PRO A 67 19.83 -0.10 -28.97
N PRO A 68 21.14 -0.04 -28.66
CA PRO A 68 21.63 -0.19 -27.28
C PRO A 68 21.01 0.77 -26.26
N ILE A 69 20.70 2.01 -26.66
CA ILE A 69 20.00 2.97 -25.78
C ILE A 69 18.64 2.46 -25.31
N TRP A 70 17.87 1.79 -26.18
CA TRP A 70 16.55 1.27 -25.83
C TRP A 70 16.65 0.06 -24.91
N LEU A 71 17.66 -0.79 -25.11
CA LEU A 71 17.96 -1.89 -24.18
C LEU A 71 18.37 -1.33 -22.81
N ALA A 72 19.19 -0.28 -22.77
CA ALA A 72 19.58 0.36 -21.50
C ALA A 72 18.36 0.90 -20.76
N LEU A 73 17.48 1.64 -21.45
CA LEU A 73 16.22 2.15 -20.87
C LEU A 73 15.32 1.02 -20.38
N ALA A 74 15.16 -0.04 -21.18
CA ALA A 74 14.36 -1.20 -20.82
C ALA A 74 14.88 -1.89 -19.55
N ALA A 75 16.20 -2.03 -19.40
CA ALA A 75 16.81 -2.64 -18.20
C ALA A 75 16.62 -1.79 -16.93
N MET A 76 16.53 -0.47 -17.05
CA MET A 76 16.38 0.47 -15.93
C MET A 76 14.92 0.67 -15.51
N LEU A 77 13.97 0.54 -16.45
CA LEU A 77 12.56 0.89 -16.25
C LEU A 77 11.93 0.23 -15.00
N PRO A 78 12.06 -1.09 -14.76
CA PRO A 78 11.45 -1.71 -13.59
C PRO A 78 11.92 -1.09 -12.27
N TRP A 79 13.19 -0.69 -12.20
CA TRP A 79 13.79 -0.14 -10.99
C TRP A 79 13.29 1.26 -10.66
N GLY A 80 13.12 2.11 -11.67
CA GLY A 80 12.50 3.43 -11.47
C GLY A 80 11.06 3.30 -10.97
N MET A 81 10.30 2.38 -11.59
CA MET A 81 8.91 2.13 -11.22
C MET A 81 8.77 1.49 -9.84
N LEU A 82 9.60 0.50 -9.50
CA LEU A 82 9.60 -0.11 -8.17
C LEU A 82 10.07 0.85 -7.09
N SER A 83 11.01 1.73 -7.39
CA SER A 83 11.42 2.79 -6.46
C SER A 83 10.22 3.68 -6.12
N TYR A 84 9.47 4.12 -7.13
CA TYR A 84 8.25 4.89 -6.90
C TYR A 84 7.15 4.07 -6.21
N HIS A 85 7.00 2.78 -6.55
CA HIS A 85 6.07 1.86 -5.90
C HIS A 85 6.32 1.79 -4.39
N SER A 86 7.59 1.60 -4.01
CA SER A 86 7.98 1.46 -2.60
C SER A 86 7.66 2.72 -1.79
N LEU A 87 7.73 3.92 -2.39
CA LEU A 87 7.31 5.17 -1.75
C LEU A 87 5.79 5.23 -1.54
N ILE A 88 5.02 4.85 -2.56
CA ILE A 88 3.55 4.80 -2.51
C ILE A 88 3.09 3.84 -1.41
N VAL A 89 3.76 2.68 -1.27
CA VAL A 89 3.47 1.71 -0.22
C VAL A 89 3.71 2.30 1.18
N GLY A 90 4.82 3.02 1.38
CA GLY A 90 5.11 3.70 2.65
C GLY A 90 4.07 4.77 2.98
N MET A 91 3.70 5.60 2.01
CA MET A 91 2.63 6.58 2.14
C MET A 91 1.31 5.90 2.55
N ASN A 92 0.92 4.81 1.89
CA ASN A 92 -0.28 4.06 2.23
C ASN A 92 -0.29 3.54 3.67
N ALA A 93 0.87 3.10 4.17
CA ALA A 93 1.01 2.64 5.55
C ALA A 93 0.77 3.79 6.55
N GLY A 94 1.27 4.99 6.26
CA GLY A 94 1.00 6.19 7.06
C GLY A 94 -0.48 6.56 7.09
N HIS A 95 -1.13 6.63 5.92
CA HIS A 95 -2.58 6.89 5.82
C HIS A 95 -3.42 5.82 6.53
N SER A 96 -3.00 4.55 6.46
CA SER A 96 -3.67 3.45 7.17
C SER A 96 -3.57 3.59 8.69
N TYR A 97 -2.41 4.00 9.22
CA TYR A 97 -2.25 4.25 10.65
C TYR A 97 -3.11 5.44 11.12
N VAL A 98 -3.17 6.52 10.34
CA VAL A 98 -4.06 7.64 10.65
C VAL A 98 -5.54 7.20 10.67
N CYS A 99 -5.96 6.30 9.77
CA CYS A 99 -7.29 5.70 9.82
C CYS A 99 -7.52 4.95 11.13
N GLU A 100 -6.55 4.17 11.61
CA GLU A 100 -6.63 3.44 12.87
C GLU A 100 -6.85 4.41 14.05
N VAL A 101 -6.11 5.52 14.09
CA VAL A 101 -6.27 6.57 15.12
C VAL A 101 -7.67 7.17 15.08
N TYR A 102 -8.19 7.52 13.89
CA TYR A 102 -9.57 7.99 13.75
C TYR A 102 -10.58 6.95 14.23
N GLU A 103 -10.40 5.67 13.89
CA GLU A 103 -11.28 4.58 14.30
C GLU A 103 -11.30 4.42 15.83
N GLN A 104 -10.15 4.55 16.51
CA GLN A 104 -10.07 4.53 17.96
C GLN A 104 -10.83 5.71 18.59
N LEU A 105 -10.64 6.94 18.07
CA LEU A 105 -11.34 8.14 18.55
C LEU A 105 -12.85 8.05 18.33
N ILE A 106 -13.30 7.54 17.18
CA ILE A 106 -14.74 7.34 16.91
C ILE A 106 -15.30 6.26 17.83
N ALA A 107 -14.55 5.18 18.10
CA ALA A 107 -14.97 4.13 19.03
C ALA A 107 -15.08 4.63 20.49
N GLU A 108 -14.22 5.55 20.91
CA GLU A 108 -14.34 6.24 22.22
C GLU A 108 -15.60 7.13 22.26
N ALA A 109 -15.89 7.86 21.18
CA ALA A 109 -17.03 8.78 21.11
C ALA A 109 -18.40 8.08 20.88
N ALA A 110 -18.42 6.91 20.25
CA ALA A 110 -19.64 6.18 19.88
C ALA A 110 -19.45 4.64 19.94
N PRO A 111 -19.30 4.07 21.15
CA PRO A 111 -18.91 2.66 21.33
C PRO A 111 -19.94 1.64 20.82
N GLU A 112 -21.24 1.97 20.84
CA GLU A 112 -22.30 1.02 20.45
C GLU A 112 -22.41 0.79 18.93
N GLY A 113 -21.85 1.68 18.10
CA GLY A 113 -21.96 1.59 16.63
C GLY A 113 -20.82 0.85 15.94
N LEU A 114 -19.67 0.68 16.61
CA LEU A 114 -18.40 0.27 15.99
C LEU A 114 -17.75 -0.97 16.63
N ILE A 115 -18.14 -1.33 17.85
CA ILE A 115 -17.57 -2.48 18.56
C ILE A 115 -18.47 -3.70 18.35
N TYR A 116 -18.02 -4.64 17.52
CA TYR A 116 -18.64 -5.95 17.39
C TYR A 116 -17.98 -6.94 18.35
N HIS A 117 -18.79 -7.72 19.07
CA HIS A 117 -18.33 -8.88 19.83
C HIS A 117 -18.45 -10.13 18.96
N ASP A 118 -17.32 -10.72 18.57
CA ASP A 118 -17.30 -11.98 17.81
C ASP A 118 -17.91 -13.10 18.68
N LYS A 119 -18.95 -13.79 18.18
CA LYS A 119 -19.70 -14.80 18.95
C LYS A 119 -18.89 -16.06 19.33
N GLY A 120 -17.59 -16.12 18.99
CA GLY A 120 -16.68 -17.22 19.35
C GLY A 120 -15.39 -16.82 20.05
N LYS A 121 -15.07 -15.52 20.22
CA LYS A 121 -13.85 -15.03 20.88
C LYS A 121 -14.16 -13.83 21.76
N LYS A 122 -13.56 -13.78 22.96
CA LYS A 122 -13.73 -12.69 23.95
C LYS A 122 -13.16 -11.33 23.51
N ASP A 123 -12.69 -11.18 22.27
CA ASP A 123 -12.03 -9.97 21.80
C ASP A 123 -13.02 -8.96 21.23
N LYS A 124 -12.85 -7.68 21.60
CA LYS A 124 -13.57 -6.55 21.01
C LYS A 124 -13.05 -6.31 19.59
N ILE A 125 -13.93 -6.35 18.59
CA ILE A 125 -13.57 -6.09 17.20
C ILE A 125 -14.08 -4.71 16.81
N ILE A 126 -13.16 -3.79 16.49
CA ILE A 126 -13.51 -2.49 15.89
C ILE A 126 -13.77 -2.72 14.39
N LEU A 127 -14.95 -2.29 13.92
CA LEU A 127 -15.39 -2.43 12.53
C LEU A 127 -14.61 -1.46 11.63
N GLY A 128 -13.65 -1.98 10.85
CA GLY A 128 -12.79 -1.16 9.98
C GLY A 128 -11.33 -1.62 10.03
N VAL A 129 -10.71 -1.56 11.21
CA VAL A 129 -9.35 -2.07 11.50
C VAL A 129 -9.18 -3.52 11.03
N THR A 130 -10.14 -4.38 11.36
CA THR A 130 -9.90 -5.83 11.32
C THR A 130 -10.18 -6.52 10.00
N VAL A 131 -10.93 -5.94 9.06
CA VAL A 131 -11.21 -6.65 7.81
C VAL A 131 -9.97 -6.61 6.91
N GLY A 132 -9.47 -5.42 6.57
CA GLY A 132 -8.29 -5.25 5.72
C GLY A 132 -6.99 -5.74 6.36
N GLU A 133 -6.78 -5.48 7.65
CA GLU A 133 -5.57 -5.95 8.35
C GLU A 133 -5.54 -7.47 8.50
N ARG A 134 -6.67 -8.17 8.67
CA ARG A 134 -6.67 -9.65 8.65
C ARG A 134 -6.29 -10.24 7.29
N PHE A 135 -6.33 -9.46 6.20
CA PHE A 135 -5.81 -9.92 4.90
C PHE A 135 -4.28 -9.79 4.79
N LEU A 136 -3.66 -8.84 5.51
CA LEU A 136 -2.26 -8.47 5.33
C LEU A 136 -1.37 -8.73 6.56
N ASP A 137 -1.92 -8.87 7.76
CA ASP A 137 -1.20 -9.24 8.98
C ASP A 137 -0.80 -10.73 8.92
N PRO A 138 0.50 -11.06 8.79
CA PRO A 138 0.95 -12.44 8.67
C PRO A 138 0.58 -13.31 9.87
N ARG A 139 0.33 -12.71 11.05
CA ARG A 139 -0.03 -13.42 12.28
C ARG A 139 -1.52 -13.75 12.35
N ARG A 140 -2.37 -13.10 11.56
CA ARG A 140 -3.84 -13.26 11.55
C ARG A 140 -4.39 -13.73 10.20
N ALA A 141 -3.61 -13.61 9.12
CA ALA A 141 -3.98 -14.04 7.78
C ALA A 141 -3.97 -15.57 7.66
N SER A 142 -4.80 -16.10 6.75
CA SER A 142 -4.74 -17.54 6.42
C SER A 142 -3.38 -17.87 5.80
N ILE A 143 -2.92 -19.12 5.98
CA ILE A 143 -1.62 -19.61 5.47
C ILE A 143 -1.44 -19.26 3.97
N SER A 144 -2.50 -19.40 3.19
CA SER A 144 -2.53 -19.06 1.76
C SER A 144 -2.22 -17.57 1.49
N ARG A 145 -2.75 -16.66 2.31
CA ARG A 145 -2.54 -15.21 2.14
C ARG A 145 -1.13 -14.80 2.55
N SER A 146 -0.63 -15.33 3.67
CA SER A 146 0.75 -15.10 4.09
C SER A 146 1.74 -15.60 3.02
N ALA A 147 1.51 -16.81 2.50
CA ALA A 147 2.32 -17.37 1.41
C ALA A 147 2.28 -16.50 0.14
N ALA A 148 1.11 -15.97 -0.22
CA ALA A 148 0.97 -15.06 -1.36
C ALA A 148 1.73 -13.74 -1.13
N SER A 149 1.70 -13.17 0.07
CA SER A 149 2.48 -11.97 0.41
C SER A 149 3.98 -12.21 0.33
N PHE A 150 4.47 -13.34 0.87
CA PHE A 150 5.88 -13.71 0.75
C PHE A 150 6.29 -13.93 -0.71
N PHE A 151 5.49 -14.67 -1.47
CA PHE A 151 5.73 -14.89 -2.89
C PHE A 151 5.77 -13.57 -3.66
N ALA A 152 4.82 -12.67 -3.43
CA ALA A 152 4.76 -11.38 -4.09
C ALA A 152 6.00 -10.52 -3.79
N PHE A 153 6.46 -10.49 -2.53
CA PHE A 153 7.68 -9.78 -2.12
C PHE A 153 8.92 -10.32 -2.83
N PHE A 154 9.10 -11.64 -2.87
CA PHE A 154 10.25 -12.22 -3.58
C PHE A 154 10.14 -12.03 -5.09
N ALA A 155 8.95 -12.20 -5.67
CA ALA A 155 8.73 -12.00 -7.10
C ALA A 155 9.00 -10.55 -7.53
N SER A 156 8.61 -9.56 -6.72
CA SER A 156 8.85 -8.13 -6.99
C SER A 156 10.33 -7.75 -6.95
N LEU A 157 11.19 -8.56 -6.33
CA LEU A 157 12.65 -8.35 -6.35
C LEU A 157 13.34 -9.20 -7.42
N PHE A 158 13.07 -10.50 -7.48
CA PHE A 158 13.80 -11.41 -8.36
C PHE A 158 13.45 -11.27 -9.84
N LEU A 159 12.18 -11.03 -10.19
CA LEU A 159 11.80 -10.90 -11.60
C LEU A 159 12.48 -9.70 -12.28
N PRO A 160 12.48 -8.48 -11.69
CA PRO A 160 13.23 -7.36 -12.24
C PRO A 160 14.72 -7.63 -12.36
N ILE A 161 15.34 -8.31 -11.39
CA ILE A 161 16.76 -8.68 -11.45
C ILE A 161 17.02 -9.56 -12.67
N LEU A 162 16.28 -10.66 -12.79
CA LEU A 162 16.45 -11.60 -13.90
C LEU A 162 16.24 -10.91 -15.25
N TYR A 163 15.24 -10.04 -15.34
CA TYR A 163 14.95 -9.27 -16.53
C TYR A 163 16.06 -8.27 -16.88
N SER A 164 16.51 -7.45 -15.92
CA SER A 164 17.60 -6.50 -16.14
C SER A 164 18.90 -7.22 -16.49
N VAL A 165 19.23 -8.33 -15.83
CA VAL A 165 20.42 -9.14 -16.14
C VAL A 165 20.35 -9.71 -17.56
N SER A 166 19.17 -10.20 -17.98
CA SER A 166 18.96 -10.71 -19.33
C SER A 166 19.18 -9.63 -20.41
N ILE A 167 18.78 -8.39 -20.15
CA ILE A 167 19.01 -7.29 -21.10
C ILE A 167 20.46 -6.80 -21.06
N LEU A 168 21.04 -6.72 -19.86
CA LEU A 168 22.42 -6.28 -19.65
C LEU A 168 23.43 -7.24 -20.30
N SER A 169 23.18 -8.55 -20.28
CA SER A 169 24.03 -9.51 -20.98
C SER A 169 24.05 -9.24 -22.49
N GLY A 170 22.90 -8.93 -23.10
CA GLY A 170 22.82 -8.52 -24.51
C GLY A 170 23.46 -7.16 -24.82
N LEU A 171 23.61 -6.29 -23.82
CA LEU A 171 24.30 -5.00 -23.96
C LEU A 171 25.82 -5.13 -23.89
N TRP A 172 26.33 -6.08 -23.11
CA TRP A 172 27.76 -6.28 -22.89
C TRP A 172 28.54 -6.40 -24.20
N ASP A 173 28.05 -7.23 -25.13
CA ASP A 173 28.71 -7.49 -26.41
C ASP A 173 28.48 -6.37 -27.44
N ARG A 174 27.54 -5.45 -27.21
CA ARG A 174 27.09 -4.48 -28.21
C ARG A 174 27.51 -3.05 -27.91
N SER A 175 27.51 -2.65 -26.65
CA SER A 175 27.96 -1.32 -26.25
C SER A 175 28.35 -1.26 -24.78
N TRP A 176 29.65 -1.19 -24.55
CA TRP A 176 30.22 -1.05 -23.21
C TRP A 176 29.70 0.17 -22.45
N GLY A 177 29.61 1.34 -23.11
CA GLY A 177 29.15 2.57 -22.45
C GLY A 177 27.71 2.46 -21.95
N TRP A 178 26.80 1.95 -22.79
CA TRP A 178 25.40 1.74 -22.40
C TRP A 178 25.24 0.63 -21.37
N PHE A 179 26.06 -0.41 -21.43
CA PHE A 179 26.12 -1.46 -20.41
C PHE A 179 26.46 -0.87 -19.03
N VAL A 180 27.59 -0.15 -18.91
CA VAL A 180 28.03 0.42 -17.63
C VAL A 180 27.01 1.40 -17.09
N PHE A 181 26.45 2.26 -17.95
CA PHE A 181 25.40 3.20 -17.58
C PHE A 181 24.17 2.49 -17.02
N ALA A 182 23.60 1.53 -17.77
CA ALA A 182 22.41 0.80 -17.35
C ALA A 182 22.65 -0.05 -16.09
N ALA A 183 23.80 -0.71 -15.98
CA ALA A 183 24.17 -1.49 -14.81
C ALA A 183 24.27 -0.61 -13.55
N THR A 184 24.85 0.58 -13.68
CA THR A 184 24.95 1.54 -12.56
C THR A 184 23.57 1.99 -12.09
N PHE A 185 22.70 2.40 -13.02
CA PHE A 185 21.34 2.85 -12.69
C PHE A 185 20.45 1.75 -12.13
N ALA A 186 20.51 0.54 -12.71
CA ALA A 186 19.79 -0.61 -12.18
C ALA A 186 20.26 -0.97 -10.76
N SER A 187 21.57 -0.90 -10.50
CA SER A 187 22.13 -1.16 -9.16
C SER A 187 21.67 -0.11 -8.15
N LEU A 188 21.73 1.18 -8.52
CA LEU A 188 21.23 2.27 -7.67
C LEU A 188 19.74 2.10 -7.36
N GLY A 189 18.93 1.81 -8.38
CA GLY A 189 17.50 1.58 -8.22
C GLY A 189 17.20 0.36 -7.34
N PHE A 190 17.94 -0.74 -7.49
CA PHE A 190 17.83 -1.90 -6.60
C PHE A 190 18.12 -1.55 -5.14
N ILE A 191 19.20 -0.80 -4.88
CA ILE A 191 19.55 -0.35 -3.53
C ILE A 191 18.44 0.53 -2.94
N ILE A 192 17.89 1.47 -3.72
CA ILE A 192 16.79 2.34 -3.28
C ILE A 192 15.56 1.51 -2.91
N VAL A 193 15.15 0.58 -3.77
CA VAL A 193 14.01 -0.32 -3.51
C VAL A 193 14.23 -1.10 -2.23
N LEU A 194 15.42 -1.68 -2.05
CA LEU A 194 15.74 -2.48 -0.86
C LEU A 194 15.72 -1.64 0.43
N VAL A 195 16.27 -0.43 0.39
CA VAL A 195 16.22 0.51 1.52
C VAL A 195 14.78 0.90 1.84
N ASN A 196 13.97 1.20 0.83
CA ASN A 196 12.58 1.58 1.04
C ASN A 196 11.74 0.41 1.56
N ASP A 197 11.94 -0.81 1.06
CA ASP A 197 11.25 -1.99 1.57
C ASP A 197 11.60 -2.26 3.03
N VAL A 198 12.88 -2.11 3.43
CA VAL A 198 13.29 -2.20 4.84
C VAL A 198 12.63 -1.12 5.68
N LYS A 199 12.59 0.13 5.21
CA LYS A 199 11.89 1.22 5.90
C LYS A 199 10.39 0.93 6.04
N ASN A 200 9.74 0.46 4.98
CA ASN A 200 8.33 0.10 4.98
C ASN A 200 8.00 -1.04 5.97
N LEU A 201 8.95 -1.95 6.21
CA LEU A 201 8.82 -2.99 7.24
C LEU A 201 8.95 -2.42 8.65
N VAL A 202 9.86 -1.47 8.87
CA VAL A 202 10.11 -0.84 10.18
C VAL A 202 9.08 0.24 10.53
N ARG A 203 8.42 0.83 9.51
CA ARG A 203 7.42 1.91 9.59
C ARG A 203 7.87 3.08 10.48
N PRO A 204 9.02 3.72 10.18
CA PRO A 204 9.51 4.83 10.99
C PRO A 204 8.51 6.00 11.07
N GLU A 205 7.76 6.26 10.00
CA GLU A 205 6.78 7.35 9.96
C GLU A 205 5.63 7.13 10.96
N VAL A 206 5.23 5.87 11.15
CA VAL A 206 4.21 5.52 12.15
C VAL A 206 4.72 5.79 13.57
N LYS A 207 5.99 5.47 13.84
CA LYS A 207 6.60 5.75 15.16
C LYS A 207 6.67 7.24 15.46
N GLU A 208 6.99 8.06 14.46
CA GLU A 208 7.04 9.51 14.60
C GLU A 208 5.65 10.09 14.90
N ILE A 209 4.59 9.60 14.24
CA ILE A 209 3.21 10.03 14.54
C ILE A 209 2.79 9.56 15.95
N ASP A 210 3.14 8.35 16.35
CA ASP A 210 2.85 7.81 17.69
C ASP A 210 3.54 8.65 18.80
N GLU A 211 4.80 9.06 18.58
CA GLU A 211 5.54 9.98 19.46
C GLU A 211 4.87 11.36 19.53
N LEU A 212 4.40 11.90 18.40
CA LEU A 212 3.67 13.17 18.39
C LEU A 212 2.33 13.06 19.14
N LEU A 213 1.56 12.01 18.90
CA LEU A 213 0.26 11.81 19.56
C LEU A 213 0.40 11.62 21.06
N THR A 214 1.42 10.90 21.50
CA THR A 214 1.73 10.74 22.94
C THR A 214 2.20 12.03 23.59
N SER A 215 2.84 12.95 22.85
CA SER A 215 3.23 14.28 23.37
C SER A 215 2.05 15.22 23.65
N PHE A 216 0.89 14.98 23.04
CA PHE A 216 -0.33 15.76 23.25
C PHE A 216 -1.25 15.22 24.35
N ARG A 217 -0.91 14.07 24.97
CA ARG A 217 -1.70 13.39 25.99
C ARG A 217 -1.16 13.65 27.39
#